data_AF-A0A7W5V8X6-F1
#
_entry.id   AF-A0A7W5V8X6-F1
#
_cell.length_a   1.000
_cell.length_b   1.000
_cell.length_c   1.000
_cell.angle_alpha   90.00
_cell.angle_beta   90.00
_cell.angle_gamma   90.00
#
_symmetry.space_group_name_H-M   'P 1'
#
loop_
_entity.id
_entity.type
_entity.pdbx_description
1 polymer ?
#
loop_
_entity_poly.entity_id
_entity_poly.type
_entity_poly.pdbx_seq_one_letter_code
_entity_poly.pdbx_strand_id
1 'polypeptide(L)' 'MALVIAIIFAGAVLFGADRLLLWMESRGHINWRRKGRRKLSEEPTVRLESMLSHTSRR' A
#
# COMPACT_ATOMS: atom_id res chain seq x y z
N MET A 1 -31.03 4.18 17.01
CA MET A 1 -30.97 3.64 15.63
C MET A 1 -30.19 4.54 14.68
N ALA A 2 -30.59 5.80 14.48
CA ALA A 2 -29.90 6.72 13.56
C ALA A 2 -28.40 6.90 13.84
N LEU A 3 -28.00 7.06 15.11
CA LEU A 3 -26.59 7.21 15.49
C LEU A 3 -25.74 5.98 15.12
N VAL A 4 -26.27 4.78 15.33
CA VAL A 4 -25.58 3.53 15.01
C VAL A 4 -25.35 3.41 13.51
N ILE A 5 -26.37 3.75 12.70
CA ILE A 5 -26.26 3.77 11.24
C ILE A 5 -25.22 4.79 10.79
N ALA A 6 -25.22 5.99 11.37
CA ALA A 6 -24.23 7.03 11.04
C ALA A 6 -22.79 6.57 11.33
N ILE A 7 -22.56 5.89 12.46
CA ILE A 7 -21.24 5.37 12.82
C ILE A 7 -20.80 4.27 11.85
N ILE A 8 -21.69 3.33 11.52
CA ILE A 8 -21.39 2.25 10.57
C ILE A 8 -21.08 2.83 9.18
N PHE A 9 -21.89 3.79 8.73
CA PHE A 9 -21.69 4.44 7.45
C PHE A 9 -20.37 5.20 7.40
N ALA A 10 -20.05 5.97 8.44
CA ALA A 10 -18.77 6.66 8.55
C ALA A 10 -17.58 5.68 8.51
N GLY A 11 -17.67 4.57 9.27
CA GLY A 11 -16.66 3.52 9.26
C GLY A 11 -16.47 2.88 7.88
N ALA A 12 -17.56 2.55 7.19
CA ALA A 12 -17.52 1.99 5.85
C ALA A 12 -16.91 2.94 4.82
N VAL A 13 -17.26 4.23 4.88
CA VAL A 13 -16.70 5.26 3.99
C VAL A 13 -15.20 5.44 4.24
N LEU A 14 -14.76 5.54 5.51
CA LEU A 14 -13.33 5.63 5.84
C LEU A 14 -12.56 4.41 5.36
N PHE A 15 -13.10 3.21 5.55
CA PHE A 15 -12.45 1.97 5.10
C PHE A 15 -12.34 1.92 3.58
N GLY A 16 -13.39 2.32 2.85
CA GLY A 16 -13.37 2.41 1.40
C GLY A 16 -12.34 3.42 0.89
N ALA A 17 -12.26 4.59 1.52
CA ALA A 17 -11.28 5.62 1.18
C ALA A 17 -9.84 5.15 1.41
N ASP A 18 -9.56 4.48 2.54
CA ASP A 18 -8.24 3.92 2.85
C ASP A 18 -7.81 2.88 1.80
N ARG A 19 -8.71 1.94 1.46
CA ARG A 19 -8.45 0.92 0.45
C ARG A 19 -8.26 1.51 -0.95
N LEU A 20 -9.04 2.51 -1.32
CA LEU A 20 -8.90 3.21 -2.59
C LEU A 20 -7.55 3.92 -2.67
N LEU A 21 -7.13 4.59 -1.59
CA LEU A 21 -5.86 5.30 -1.52
C LEU A 21 -4.68 4.33 -1.67
N LEU A 22 -4.73 3.17 -1.01
CA LEU A 22 -3.73 2.11 -1.16
C LEU A 22 -3.70 1.54 -2.59
N TRP A 23 -4.85 1.40 -3.23
CA TRP A 23 -4.94 0.94 -4.61
C TRP A 23 -4.42 1.98 -5.61
N MET A 24 -4.65 3.26 -5.37
CA MET A 24 -4.07 4.34 -6.16
C MET A 24 -2.55 4.44 -5.98
N GLU A 25 -2.05 4.14 -4.77
CA GLU A 25 -0.61 4.03 -4.51
C GLU A 25 0.01 2.83 -5.24
N SER A 26 -0.66 1.66 -5.25
CA SER A 26 -0.14 0.47 -5.95
C SER A 26 -0.07 0.64 -7.47
N ARG A 27 -0.98 1.43 -8.05
CA ARG A 27 -0.94 1.79 -9.48
C ARG A 27 0.00 2.96 -9.80
N GLY A 28 0.68 3.53 -8.81
CA GLY A 28 1.62 4.64 -9.00
C GLY A 28 0.96 5.99 -9.30
N HIS A 29 -0.37 6.09 -9.20
CA HIS A 29 -1.09 7.35 -9.43
C HIS A 29 -0.93 8.34 -8.27
N ILE A 30 -0.74 7.85 -7.04
CA ILE A 30 -0.57 8.68 -5.85
C ILE A 30 0.56 8.13 -4.99
N ASN A 31 1.68 8.87 -4.90
CA ASN A 31 2.76 8.55 -3.96
C ASN A 31 2.50 9.19 -2.58
N TRP A 32 1.36 8.88 -1.95
CA TRP A 32 0.97 9.52 -0.68
C TRP A 32 1.94 9.17 0.45
N ARG A 33 2.21 7.88 0.64
CA ARG A 33 3.12 7.39 1.70
C ARG A 33 4.59 7.67 1.41
N ARG A 34 4.94 7.88 0.13
CA ARG A 34 6.33 8.07 -0.34
C ARG A 34 6.69 9.52 -0.68
N LYS A 35 5.78 10.50 -0.60
CA LYS A 35 6.01 11.92 -0.95
C LYS A 35 7.09 12.65 -0.12
N GLY A 36 7.77 11.95 0.80
CA GLY A 36 8.93 12.45 1.55
C GLY A 36 10.00 11.40 1.85
N ARG A 37 9.87 10.15 1.35
CA ARG A 37 10.95 9.16 1.49
C ARG A 37 11.87 9.27 0.27
N ARG A 38 13.19 9.33 0.51
CA ARG A 38 14.21 9.20 -0.54
C ARG A 38 13.86 8.01 -1.43
N LYS A 39 13.92 8.20 -2.75
CA LYS A 39 13.88 7.08 -3.72
C LYS A 39 14.95 6.09 -3.25
N LEU A 40 14.52 4.91 -2.83
CA LEU A 40 15.46 3.82 -2.58
C LEU A 40 16.12 3.50 -3.93
N SER A 41 17.45 3.44 -3.91
CA SER A 41 18.26 2.96 -5.04
C SER A 41 17.69 1.64 -5.56
N GLU A 42 17.90 1.30 -6.83
CA GLU A 42 17.43 0.04 -7.44
C GLU A 42 18.31 -1.16 -7.05
N GLU A 43 19.52 -0.93 -6.52
CA GLU A 43 20.45 -1.96 -6.04
C GLU A 43 19.89 -2.97 -5.00
N PRO A 44 19.12 -2.58 -3.96
CA PRO A 44 18.60 -3.52 -2.97
C PRO A 44 17.50 -4.42 -3.56
N THR A 45 16.81 -3.99 -4.63
CA THR A 45 15.79 -4.81 -5.32
C THR A 45 16.45 -5.96 -6.06
N VAL A 46 17.54 -5.67 -6.78
CA VAL A 46 18.34 -6.67 -7.51
C VAL A 46 18.96 -7.68 -6.55
N ARG A 47 19.43 -7.23 -5.39
CA ARG A 47 19.98 -8.11 -4.34
C ARG A 47 18.92 -8.99 -3.67
N LEU A 48 17.70 -8.50 -3.51
CA LEU A 48 16.60 -9.28 -2.93
C LEU A 48 16.12 -10.37 -3.92
N GLU A 49 16.05 -10.04 -5.21
CA GLU A 49 15.70 -10.97 -6.28
C GLU A 49 16.72 -12.11 -6.42
N SER A 50 18.02 -11.80 -6.28
CA SER A 50 19.07 -12.83 -6.27
C SER A 50 19.02 -13.75 -5.05
N MET A 51 18.63 -13.23 -3.87
CA MET A 51 18.43 -14.07 -2.67
C MET A 51 17.22 -15.00 -2.81
N LEU A 52 16.09 -14.50 -3.33
CA LEU A 52 14.86 -15.29 -3.50
C LEU A 52 15.02 -16.37 -4.58
N SER A 53 15.69 -16.06 -5.69
CA SER A 53 16.00 -17.03 -6.75
C SER A 53 16.96 -18.14 -6.28
N HIS A 54 17.85 -17.84 -5.33
CA HIS A 54 18.75 -18.85 -4.74
C HIS A 54 18.03 -19.80 -3.78
N THR A 55 16.98 -19.35 -3.09
CA THR A 55 16.14 -20.19 -2.22
C THR A 55 15.20 -21.09 -3.03
N SER A 56 14.68 -20.63 -4.16
CA SER A 56 13.75 -21.40 -5.00
C SER A 56 14.40 -22.59 -5.75
N ARG A 57 15.72 -22.70 -5.75
CA ARG A 57 16.48 -23.74 -6.47
C ARG A 57 16.87 -24.94 -5.61
N ARG A 58 16.36 -25.05 -4.39
CA ARG A 58 16.60 -26.16 -3.48
C ARG A 58 15.34 -26.97 -3.23
#